data_AF-A0A834HLB8-F1
#
_entry.id   AF-A0A834HLB8-F1
#
_cell.length_a   1.000
_cell.length_b   1.000
_cell.length_c   1.000
_cell.angle_alpha   90.00
_cell.angle_beta   90.00
_cell.angle_gamma   90.00
#
_symmetry.space_group_name_H-M   'P 1'
#
loop_
_entity.id
_entity.type
_entity.pdbx_description
1 polymer ?
#
loop_
_entity_poly.entity_id
_entity_poly.type
_entity_poly.pdbx_seq_one_letter_code
_entity_poly.pdbx_strand_id
1 'polypeptide(L)'
;VPGMRPGEKILDYWEPGRIMLSDPGAFLSSLMNFDRDSITADMIEKLKKYVEDPEFTPPKIAKISKACTSLCMWVHAMYKYYFVNLAVAPKKAALSTAKDELEKTERALSEAKAKMKEVTERLDKLQSQLNAKIEFKREKEQSIATCEERMSRAVRLITGLSDERVR
;
A
#
# COMPACT_ATOMS: atom_id res chain seq x y z
N VAL A 1 28.84 -7.78 -45.77
CA VAL A 1 29.99 -8.33 -46.54
C VAL A 1 29.77 -9.81 -46.86
N PRO A 2 30.30 -10.34 -47.98
CA PRO A 2 30.24 -11.76 -48.30
C PRO A 2 30.89 -12.57 -47.17
N GLY A 3 30.20 -13.59 -46.66
CA GLY A 3 30.69 -14.48 -45.60
C GLY A 3 31.62 -15.58 -46.12
N MET A 4 32.20 -16.35 -45.19
CA MET A 4 33.16 -17.40 -45.50
C MET A 4 32.55 -18.60 -46.25
N ARG A 5 31.22 -18.76 -46.19
CA ARG A 5 30.47 -19.78 -46.94
C ARG A 5 29.65 -19.15 -48.08
N PRO A 6 29.52 -19.82 -49.24
CA PRO A 6 28.66 -19.35 -50.32
C PRO A 6 27.22 -19.12 -49.83
N GLY A 7 26.73 -17.88 -49.94
CA GLY A 7 25.38 -17.46 -49.50
C GLY A 7 25.29 -16.83 -48.10
N GLU A 8 26.35 -16.87 -47.29
CA GLU A 8 26.39 -16.24 -45.97
C GLU A 8 26.57 -14.72 -46.10
N LYS A 9 25.66 -13.93 -45.50
CA LYS A 9 25.77 -12.46 -45.44
C LYS A 9 26.12 -12.04 -44.02
N ILE A 10 27.30 -11.46 -43.83
CA ILE A 10 27.71 -10.88 -42.56
C ILE A 10 27.25 -9.42 -42.52
N LEU A 11 26.54 -9.06 -41.46
CA LEU A 11 26.16 -7.68 -41.18
C LEU A 11 27.41 -6.89 -40.82
N ASP A 12 27.72 -5.87 -41.63
CA ASP A 12 28.85 -4.99 -41.42
C ASP A 12 28.40 -3.78 -40.60
N TYR A 13 28.89 -3.71 -39.36
CA TYR A 13 28.57 -2.64 -38.41
C TYR A 13 29.67 -1.58 -38.32
N TRP A 14 30.73 -1.67 -39.11
CA TRP A 14 31.85 -0.72 -39.05
C TRP A 14 31.44 0.67 -39.51
N GLU A 15 30.88 0.79 -40.72
CA GLU A 15 30.45 2.09 -41.25
C GLU A 15 29.31 2.73 -40.43
N PRO A 16 28.23 2.01 -40.07
CA PRO A 16 27.19 2.56 -39.19
C PRO A 16 27.73 2.95 -37.81
N GLY A 17 28.63 2.15 -37.23
CA GLY A 17 29.26 2.44 -35.94
C GLY A 17 30.14 3.68 -35.98
N ARG A 18 30.91 3.86 -37.05
CA ARG A 18 31.74 5.06 -37.27
C ARG A 18 30.90 6.32 -37.36
N ILE A 19 29.78 6.27 -38.08
CA ILE A 19 28.85 7.40 -38.20
C ILE A 19 28.21 7.72 -36.84
N MET A 20 27.75 6.69 -36.12
CA MET A 20 27.14 6.85 -34.79
C MET A 20 28.11 7.47 -33.78
N LEU A 21 29.39 7.11 -33.84
CA LEU A 21 30.43 7.65 -32.96
C LEU A 21 31.01 9.00 -33.45
N SER A 22 30.58 9.50 -34.61
CA SER A 22 31.06 10.78 -35.14
C SER A 22 30.61 11.98 -34.30
N ASP A 23 29.49 11.85 -33.57
CA ASP A 23 29.02 12.83 -32.58
C ASP A 23 28.97 12.18 -31.18
N PRO A 24 30.03 12.35 -30.37
CA PRO A 24 30.08 11.78 -29.03
C PRO A 24 29.02 12.31 -28.08
N GLY A 25 28.60 13.58 -28.24
CA GLY A 25 27.61 14.21 -27.36
C GLY A 25 26.23 13.60 -27.55
N ALA A 26 25.77 13.54 -28.80
CA ALA A 26 24.49 12.92 -29.14
C ALA A 26 24.46 11.42 -28.79
N PHE A 27 25.57 10.71 -29.00
CA PHE A 27 25.67 9.30 -28.64
C PHE A 27 25.51 9.07 -27.13
N LEU A 28 26.20 9.85 -26.29
CA LEU A 28 26.06 9.73 -24.84
C LEU A 28 24.65 10.10 -24.35
N SER A 29 24.03 11.15 -24.92
CA SER A 29 22.64 11.50 -24.60
C SER A 29 21.66 10.39 -24.98
N SER A 30 21.87 9.73 -26.12
CA SER A 30 21.08 8.57 -26.54
C SER A 30 21.20 7.40 -25.55
N LEU A 31 22.40 7.09 -25.08
CA LEU A 31 22.62 6.04 -24.08
C LEU A 31 21.99 6.36 -22.72
N MET A 32 22.04 7.62 -22.29
CA MET A 32 21.49 8.05 -21.00
C MET A 32 19.96 8.03 -21.01
N ASN A 33 19.36 8.46 -22.11
CA ASN A 33 17.90 8.53 -22.29
C ASN A 33 17.31 7.29 -22.96
N PHE A 34 18.11 6.22 -23.11
CA PHE A 34 17.65 4.98 -23.73
C PHE A 34 16.49 4.37 -22.93
N ASP A 35 15.38 4.10 -23.61
CA ASP A 35 14.22 3.45 -23.00
C ASP A 35 14.53 1.96 -22.76
N ARG A 36 14.83 1.63 -21.52
CA ARG A 36 15.23 0.27 -21.10
C ARG A 36 14.06 -0.72 -21.14
N ASP A 37 12.83 -0.23 -21.10
CA ASP A 37 11.63 -1.05 -21.17
C ASP A 37 11.27 -1.41 -22.63
N SER A 38 11.82 -0.68 -23.63
CA SER A 38 11.66 -0.99 -25.05
C SER A 38 12.46 -2.21 -25.54
N ILE A 39 13.32 -2.78 -24.69
CA ILE A 39 14.18 -3.91 -25.04
C ILE A 39 13.32 -5.17 -25.27
N THR A 40 13.37 -5.70 -26.50
CA THR A 40 12.63 -6.90 -26.88
C THR A 40 13.47 -8.18 -26.74
N ALA A 41 12.80 -9.34 -26.66
CA ALA A 41 13.45 -10.65 -26.60
C ALA A 41 14.36 -10.91 -27.83
N ASP A 42 13.94 -10.48 -29.02
CA ASP A 42 14.74 -10.61 -30.26
C ASP A 42 16.05 -9.81 -30.19
N MET A 43 16.02 -8.59 -29.63
CA MET A 43 17.22 -7.79 -29.40
C MET A 43 18.18 -8.47 -28.41
N ILE A 44 17.63 -9.04 -27.33
CA ILE A 44 18.41 -9.75 -26.31
C ILE A 44 19.05 -11.02 -26.88
N GLU A 45 18.34 -11.78 -27.71
CA GLU A 45 18.88 -12.98 -28.35
C GLU A 45 20.03 -12.63 -29.30
N LYS A 46 19.92 -11.53 -30.04
CA LYS A 46 21.01 -11.01 -30.88
C LYS A 46 22.21 -10.52 -30.05
N LEU A 47 21.98 -9.97 -28.86
CA LEU A 47 23.03 -9.51 -27.93
C LEU A 47 23.73 -10.66 -27.20
N LYS A 48 23.01 -11.76 -26.94
CA LYS A 48 23.48 -12.91 -26.15
C LYS A 48 24.83 -13.43 -26.62
N LYS A 49 24.98 -13.64 -27.93
CA LYS A 49 26.25 -14.11 -28.54
C LYS A 49 27.46 -13.23 -28.26
N TYR A 50 27.25 -11.93 -28.02
CA TYR A 50 28.32 -10.99 -27.69
C TYR A 50 28.53 -10.92 -26.17
N VAL A 51 27.46 -10.92 -25.38
CA VAL A 51 27.55 -10.83 -23.91
C VAL A 51 28.13 -12.10 -23.29
N GLU A 52 27.87 -13.26 -23.88
CA GLU A 52 28.40 -14.56 -23.44
C GLU A 52 29.81 -14.85 -23.98
N ASP A 53 30.32 -14.04 -24.90
CA ASP A 53 31.68 -14.17 -25.42
C ASP A 53 32.70 -13.86 -24.31
N PRO A 54 33.59 -14.81 -23.95
CA PRO A 54 34.64 -14.59 -22.96
C PRO A 54 35.57 -13.41 -23.29
N GLU A 55 35.72 -13.04 -24.56
CA GLU A 55 36.54 -11.90 -24.99
C GLU A 55 35.85 -10.56 -24.74
N PHE A 56 34.51 -10.53 -24.70
CA PHE A 56 33.71 -9.33 -24.48
C PHE A 56 33.38 -9.14 -23.00
N THR A 57 34.42 -9.03 -22.17
CA THR A 57 34.29 -8.79 -20.72
C THR A 57 34.96 -7.47 -20.33
N PRO A 58 34.38 -6.69 -19.39
CA PRO A 58 34.97 -5.42 -18.98
C PRO A 58 36.45 -5.49 -18.58
N PRO A 59 36.93 -6.52 -17.85
CA PRO A 59 38.36 -6.64 -17.52
C PRO A 59 39.29 -6.85 -18.72
N LYS A 60 38.82 -7.53 -19.77
CA LYS A 60 39.60 -7.73 -21.00
C LYS A 60 39.60 -6.47 -21.86
N ILE A 61 38.43 -5.85 -22.06
CA ILE A 61 38.30 -4.61 -22.83
C ILE A 61 39.05 -3.45 -22.16
N ALA A 62 39.15 -3.42 -20.83
CA ALA A 62 39.93 -2.43 -20.09
C ALA A 62 41.42 -2.41 -20.44
N LYS A 63 41.98 -3.54 -20.89
CA LYS A 63 43.37 -3.61 -21.36
C LYS A 63 43.58 -2.91 -22.70
N ILE A 64 42.50 -2.71 -23.47
CA ILE A 64 42.53 -2.12 -24.81
C ILE A 64 42.10 -0.65 -24.75
N SER A 65 40.95 -0.36 -24.12
CA SER A 65 40.39 1.00 -24.06
C SER A 65 39.49 1.22 -22.85
N LYS A 66 39.78 2.27 -22.09
CA LYS A 66 38.96 2.70 -20.94
C LYS A 66 37.56 3.16 -21.35
N ALA A 67 37.44 3.91 -22.45
CA ALA A 67 36.15 4.39 -22.94
C ALA A 67 35.26 3.24 -23.47
N CYS A 68 35.85 2.23 -24.11
CA CYS A 68 35.11 1.04 -24.54
C CYS A 68 34.69 0.17 -23.34
N THR A 69 35.38 0.28 -22.21
CA THR A 69 35.05 -0.47 -20.99
C THR A 69 33.71 -0.03 -20.41
N SER A 70 33.46 1.28 -20.32
CA SER A 70 32.17 1.78 -19.81
C SER A 70 31.00 1.38 -20.69
N LEU A 71 31.20 1.36 -22.02
CA LEU A 71 30.19 0.86 -22.96
C LEU A 71 29.96 -0.64 -22.82
N CYS A 72 31.01 -1.45 -22.67
CA CYS A 72 30.88 -2.87 -22.39
C CYS A 72 30.07 -3.10 -21.10
N MET A 73 30.41 -2.40 -20.01
CA MET A 73 29.63 -2.47 -18.77
C MET A 73 28.17 -2.07 -18.96
N TRP A 74 27.89 -1.02 -19.74
CA TRP A 74 26.52 -0.58 -20.04
C TRP A 74 25.72 -1.65 -20.78
N VAL A 75 26.28 -2.28 -21.82
CA VAL A 75 25.62 -3.35 -22.57
C VAL A 75 25.32 -4.55 -21.67
N HIS A 76 26.29 -4.98 -20.86
CA HIS A 76 26.10 -6.04 -19.87
C HIS A 76 25.02 -5.69 -18.84
N ALA A 77 24.96 -4.43 -18.40
CA ALA A 77 23.95 -3.94 -17.47
C ALA A 77 22.54 -3.94 -18.11
N MET A 78 22.40 -3.50 -19.35
CA MET A 78 21.12 -3.53 -20.08
C MET A 78 20.63 -4.96 -20.32
N TYR A 79 21.54 -5.88 -20.68
CA TYR A 79 21.20 -7.29 -20.83
C TYR A 79 20.67 -7.89 -19.52
N LYS A 80 21.37 -7.67 -18.40
CA LYS A 80 20.93 -8.14 -17.08
C LYS A 80 19.62 -7.47 -16.65
N TYR A 81 19.46 -6.18 -16.93
CA TYR A 81 18.26 -5.42 -16.60
C TYR A 81 17.01 -6.07 -17.22
N TYR A 82 17.06 -6.49 -18.49
CA TYR A 82 15.93 -7.16 -19.14
C TYR A 82 15.43 -8.39 -18.37
N PHE A 83 16.32 -9.32 -17.99
CA PHE A 83 15.93 -10.52 -17.24
C PHE A 83 15.43 -10.21 -15.84
N VAL A 84 16.05 -9.24 -15.16
CA VAL A 84 15.60 -8.77 -13.86
C VAL A 84 14.22 -8.12 -13.97
N ASN A 85 14.00 -7.27 -14.98
CA ASN A 85 12.73 -6.59 -15.22
C ASN A 85 11.62 -7.60 -15.50
N LEU A 86 11.90 -8.66 -16.28
CA LEU A 86 10.94 -9.74 -16.53
C LEU A 86 10.47 -10.41 -15.22
N ALA A 87 11.38 -10.61 -14.27
CA ALA A 87 11.05 -11.20 -12.97
C ALA A 87 10.40 -10.20 -11.99
N VAL A 88 10.70 -8.90 -12.14
CA VAL A 88 10.27 -7.83 -11.23
C VAL A 88 8.93 -7.22 -11.66
N ALA A 89 8.64 -7.12 -12.96
CA ALA A 89 7.39 -6.60 -13.51
C ALA A 89 6.14 -7.25 -12.91
N PRO A 90 6.00 -8.60 -12.86
CA PRO A 90 4.83 -9.23 -12.25
C PRO A 90 4.76 -8.96 -10.75
N LYS A 91 5.90 -8.86 -10.06
CA LYS A 91 5.95 -8.55 -8.61
C LYS A 91 5.50 -7.13 -8.33
N LYS A 92 5.91 -6.16 -9.16
CA LYS A 92 5.47 -4.76 -9.06
C LYS A 92 3.98 -4.64 -9.31
N ALA A 93 3.46 -5.34 -10.33
CA ALA A 93 2.03 -5.37 -10.62
C ALA A 93 1.23 -5.96 -9.45
N ALA A 94 1.64 -7.13 -8.94
CA ALA A 94 1.01 -7.77 -7.78
C ALA A 94 1.07 -6.89 -6.52
N LEU A 95 2.19 -6.21 -6.29
CA LEU A 95 2.34 -5.27 -5.19
C LEU A 95 1.39 -4.07 -5.33
N SER A 96 1.21 -3.53 -6.53
CA SER A 96 0.26 -2.44 -6.77
C SER A 96 -1.17 -2.89 -6.43
N THR A 97 -1.59 -4.05 -6.95
CA THR A 97 -2.92 -4.60 -6.67
C THR A 97 -3.14 -4.85 -5.17
N ALA A 98 -2.17 -5.47 -4.50
CA ALA A 98 -2.26 -5.74 -3.06
C ALA A 98 -2.32 -4.45 -2.23
N LYS A 99 -1.61 -3.39 -2.64
CA LYS A 99 -1.70 -2.07 -1.97
C LYS A 99 -3.08 -1.45 -2.16
N ASP A 100 -3.64 -1.48 -3.37
CA ASP A 100 -4.96 -0.95 -3.65
C ASP A 100 -6.05 -1.70 -2.87
N GLU A 101 -5.91 -3.02 -2.70
CA GLU A 101 -6.79 -3.83 -1.86
C GLU A 101 -6.65 -3.49 -0.38
N LEU A 102 -5.41 -3.39 0.11
CA LEU A 102 -5.13 -3.01 1.49
C LEU A 102 -5.77 -1.66 1.83
N GLU A 103 -5.57 -0.63 1.00
CA GLU A 103 -6.15 0.69 1.22
C GLU A 103 -7.69 0.64 1.31
N LYS A 104 -8.34 -0.15 0.44
CA LYS A 104 -9.80 -0.34 0.50
C LYS A 104 -10.23 -0.99 1.82
N THR A 105 -9.51 -2.03 2.26
CA THR A 105 -9.83 -2.72 3.52
C THR A 105 -9.56 -1.85 4.74
N GLU A 106 -8.49 -1.08 4.76
CA GLU A 106 -8.16 -0.16 5.86
C GLU A 106 -9.19 0.94 5.99
N ARG A 107 -9.67 1.47 4.85
CA ARG A 107 -10.79 2.44 4.85
C ARG A 107 -12.07 1.83 5.44
N ALA A 108 -12.47 0.65 4.98
CA ALA A 108 -13.65 -0.03 5.50
C ALA A 108 -13.53 -0.35 7.01
N LEU A 109 -12.34 -0.76 7.45
CA LEU A 109 -12.05 -1.02 8.86
C LEU A 109 -12.09 0.26 9.71
N SER A 110 -11.57 1.37 9.20
CA SER A 110 -11.65 2.68 9.86
C SER A 110 -13.10 3.13 10.03
N GLU A 111 -13.91 3.02 8.98
CA GLU A 111 -15.35 3.33 9.03
C GLU A 111 -16.10 2.44 10.03
N ALA A 112 -15.81 1.14 10.04
CA ALA A 112 -16.43 0.20 10.99
C ALA A 112 -16.04 0.52 12.45
N LYS A 113 -14.76 0.85 12.71
CA LYS A 113 -14.29 1.27 14.03
C LYS A 113 -14.95 2.58 14.48
N ALA A 114 -15.12 3.55 13.57
CA ALA A 114 -15.81 4.81 13.87
C ALA A 114 -17.27 4.58 14.27
N LYS A 115 -18.00 3.75 13.50
CA LYS A 115 -19.38 3.35 13.83
C LYS A 115 -19.46 2.63 15.18
N MET A 116 -18.53 1.71 15.45
CA MET A 116 -18.49 0.98 16.72
C MET A 116 -18.28 1.95 17.90
N LYS A 117 -17.36 2.90 17.76
CA LYS A 117 -17.11 3.93 18.78
C LYS A 117 -18.36 4.76 19.05
N GLU A 118 -19.05 5.22 18.00
CA GLU A 118 -20.30 5.98 18.14
C GLU A 118 -21.39 5.18 18.88
N VAL A 119 -21.56 3.90 18.54
CA VAL A 119 -22.54 3.03 19.20
C VAL A 119 -22.19 2.81 20.67
N THR A 120 -20.91 2.56 20.98
CA THR A 120 -20.46 2.41 22.36
C THR A 120 -20.72 3.67 23.18
N GLU A 121 -20.39 4.85 22.66
CA GLU A 121 -20.64 6.13 23.33
C GLU A 121 -22.14 6.37 23.59
N ARG A 122 -23.00 6.02 22.62
CA ARG A 122 -24.45 6.08 22.79
C ARG A 122 -24.93 5.11 23.87
N LEU A 123 -24.40 3.88 23.89
CA LEU A 123 -24.75 2.86 24.87
C LEU A 123 -24.38 3.32 26.29
N ASP A 124 -23.18 3.86 26.48
CA ASP A 124 -22.72 4.38 27.77
C ASP A 124 -23.59 5.53 28.27
N LYS A 125 -24.01 6.42 27.36
CA LYS A 125 -24.95 7.51 27.69
C LYS A 125 -26.32 6.96 28.10
N LEU A 126 -26.87 6.01 27.35
CA LEU A 126 -28.16 5.40 27.67
C LEU A 126 -28.10 4.64 29.00
N GLN A 127 -27.01 3.92 29.26
CA GLN A 127 -26.79 3.22 30.52
C GLN A 127 -26.74 4.20 31.70
N SER A 128 -26.04 5.32 31.55
CA SER A 128 -25.97 6.37 32.56
C SER A 128 -27.35 6.99 32.83
N GLN A 129 -28.12 7.26 31.78
CA GLN A 129 -29.48 7.79 31.90
C GLN A 129 -30.43 6.80 32.56
N LEU A 130 -30.35 5.52 32.20
CA LEU A 130 -31.12 4.45 32.81
C LEU A 130 -30.85 4.36 34.30
N ASN A 131 -29.57 4.32 34.70
CA ASN A 131 -29.16 4.28 36.10
C ASN A 131 -29.70 5.49 36.88
N ALA A 132 -29.59 6.70 36.32
CA ALA A 132 -30.13 7.91 36.94
C ALA A 132 -31.67 7.87 37.11
N LYS A 133 -32.39 7.30 36.12
CA LYS A 133 -33.85 7.14 36.20
C LYS A 133 -34.26 6.07 37.21
N ILE A 134 -33.49 5.00 37.36
CA ILE A 134 -33.71 3.97 38.38
C ILE A 134 -33.56 4.59 39.78
N GLU A 135 -32.48 5.35 40.01
CA GLU A 135 -32.28 6.03 41.30
C GLU A 135 -33.39 7.05 41.58
N PHE A 136 -33.75 7.88 40.60
CA PHE A 136 -34.86 8.83 40.75
C PHE A 136 -36.20 8.14 41.06
N LYS A 137 -36.49 7.01 40.40
CA LYS A 137 -37.69 6.21 40.66
C LYS A 137 -37.66 5.71 42.11
N ARG A 138 -36.53 5.16 42.55
CA ARG A 138 -36.34 4.66 43.92
C ARG A 138 -36.56 5.75 44.98
N GLU A 139 -36.01 6.95 44.77
CA GLU A 139 -36.23 8.09 45.65
C GLU A 139 -37.72 8.48 45.75
N LYS A 140 -38.42 8.50 44.61
CA LYS A 140 -39.86 8.82 44.58
C LYS A 140 -40.70 7.75 45.27
N GLU A 141 -40.41 6.48 45.05
CA GLU A 141 -41.07 5.38 45.74
C GLU A 141 -40.87 5.47 47.27
N GLN A 142 -39.66 5.78 47.73
CA GLN A 142 -39.40 6.03 49.16
C GLN A 142 -40.17 7.23 49.71
N SER A 143 -40.26 8.32 48.94
CA SER A 143 -41.01 9.52 49.33
C SER A 143 -42.51 9.26 49.43
N ILE A 144 -43.08 8.48 48.50
CA ILE A 144 -44.48 8.04 48.52
C ILE A 144 -44.74 7.18 49.75
N ALA A 145 -43.93 6.15 49.99
CA ALA A 145 -44.08 5.27 51.16
C ALA A 145 -44.04 6.06 52.48
N THR A 146 -43.13 7.04 52.58
CA THR A 146 -43.05 7.94 53.74
C THR A 146 -44.30 8.80 53.89
N CYS A 147 -44.85 9.31 52.78
CA CYS A 147 -46.07 10.12 52.79
C CYS A 147 -47.29 9.29 53.21
N GLU A 148 -47.44 8.08 52.67
CA GLU A 148 -48.50 7.14 53.02
C GLU A 148 -48.45 6.78 54.52
N GLU A 149 -47.26 6.55 55.06
CA GLU A 149 -47.09 6.29 56.49
C GLU A 149 -47.53 7.51 57.33
N ARG A 150 -47.15 8.72 56.93
CA ARG A 150 -47.57 9.96 57.61
C ARG A 150 -49.08 10.17 57.52
N MET A 151 -49.70 9.91 56.37
CA MET A 151 -51.15 9.97 56.19
C MET A 151 -51.86 8.95 57.08
N SER A 152 -51.40 7.70 57.12
CA SER A 152 -51.96 6.65 57.98
C SER A 152 -51.91 7.04 59.47
N ARG A 153 -50.77 7.59 59.93
CA ARG A 153 -50.62 8.12 61.31
C ARG A 153 -51.59 9.29 61.58
N ALA A 154 -51.74 10.22 60.65
CA ALA A 154 -52.65 11.35 60.78
C ALA A 154 -54.13 10.91 60.83
N VAL A 155 -54.52 9.96 59.97
CA VAL A 155 -55.86 9.36 59.99
C VAL A 155 -56.14 8.72 61.35
N ARG A 156 -55.21 7.90 61.87
CA ARG A 156 -55.34 7.28 63.20
C ARG A 156 -55.51 8.30 64.32
N LEU A 157 -54.77 9.40 64.28
CA LEU A 157 -54.90 10.52 65.23
C LEU A 157 -56.27 11.18 65.14
N ILE A 158 -56.76 11.47 63.94
CA ILE A 158 -58.09 12.08 63.73
C ILE A 158 -59.20 11.18 64.24
N THR A 159 -59.15 9.88 63.94
CA THR A 159 -60.15 8.91 64.46
C THR A 159 -60.08 8.81 65.98
N GLY A 160 -58.89 8.70 66.58
CA GLY A 160 -58.74 8.64 68.03
C GLY A 160 -59.23 9.90 68.75
N LEU A 161 -58.90 11.09 68.23
CA LEU A 161 -59.38 12.36 68.77
C LEU A 161 -60.91 12.55 68.61
N SER A 162 -61.48 12.00 67.54
CA SER A 162 -62.94 12.05 67.32
C SER A 162 -63.68 11.17 68.33
N ASP A 163 -63.15 9.99 68.66
CA ASP A 163 -63.71 9.10 69.69
C ASP A 163 -63.57 9.71 71.10
N GLU A 164 -62.48 10.43 71.39
CA GLU A 164 -62.26 11.11 72.68
C GLU A 164 -63.22 12.31 72.89
N ARG A 165 -63.63 12.99 71.81
CA ARG A 165 -64.53 14.17 71.87
C ARG A 165 -66.00 13.80 72.07
N VAL A 166 -66.39 12.57 71.76
CA VAL A 166 -67.77 12.07 71.91
C VAL A 166 -68.02 11.53 73.33
N ARG A 167 -66.99 11.43 74.15
CA ARG A 167 -67.04 11.00 75.56
C ARG A 167 -67.18 12.18 76.52
#